data_AF-H9M9T4-F1
#
_entry.id   AF-H9M9T4-F1
#
_cell.length_a   1.000
_cell.length_b   1.000
_cell.length_c   1.000
_cell.angle_alpha   90.00
_cell.angle_beta   90.00
_cell.angle_gamma   90.00
#
_symmetry.space_group_name_H-M   'P 1'
#
loop_
_entity.id
_entity.type
_entity.pdbx_description
1 polymer ?
#
loop_
_entity_poly.entity_id
_entity_poly.type
_entity_poly.pdbx_seq_one_letter_code
_entity_poly.pdbx_strand_id
1 'polypeptide(L)'
;VLESHFVEYPADTMVTDAYDLLKYAVSEPECGPQGREELEFSRCKLSLRNLPAEIYSREWDAIMIDAPRGYFPEAPGRMHAIYTSAVLAFSSARPTHVFVHDVNRSVEDIYSNTFLCTHNLVAAHGSLWHFTIPPKP
;
A
#
# COMPACT_ATOMS: atom_id res chain seq x y z
N VAL A 1 -20.15 11.55 -8.52
CA VAL A 1 -20.21 10.36 -9.40
C VAL A 1 -19.27 9.33 -8.78
N LEU A 2 -19.65 8.05 -8.74
CA LEU A 2 -18.76 6.97 -8.30
C LEU A 2 -18.07 6.40 -9.55
N GLU A 3 -16.75 6.35 -9.53
CA GLU A 3 -15.92 5.74 -10.57
C GLU A 3 -15.29 4.46 -10.03
N SER A 4 -15.20 3.44 -10.87
CA SER A 4 -14.66 2.13 -10.49
C SER A 4 -13.87 1.55 -11.64
N HIS A 5 -12.71 0.98 -11.32
CA HIS A 5 -11.80 0.40 -12.30
C HIS A 5 -11.52 -1.06 -11.98
N PHE A 6 -11.49 -1.88 -13.01
CA PHE A 6 -10.92 -3.22 -12.91
C PHE A 6 -9.42 -3.11 -13.03
N VAL A 7 -8.72 -3.59 -12.00
CA VAL A 7 -7.26 -3.63 -11.94
C VAL A 7 -6.86 -5.08 -11.76
N GLU A 8 -5.92 -5.53 -12.59
CA GLU A 8 -5.31 -6.84 -12.39
C GLU A 8 -4.39 -6.79 -11.17
N TYR A 9 -4.68 -7.63 -10.17
CA TYR A 9 -3.84 -7.74 -8.99
C TYR A 9 -2.78 -8.81 -9.21
N PRO A 10 -1.50 -8.57 -8.84
CA PRO A 10 -0.43 -9.55 -9.01
C PRO A 10 -0.80 -10.91 -8.38
N ALA A 11 -0.89 -11.94 -9.22
CA ALA A 11 -1.25 -13.30 -8.83
C ALA A 11 -0.02 -14.20 -8.62
N ASP A 12 1.17 -13.69 -8.94
CA ASP A 12 2.47 -14.35 -8.79
C ASP A 12 3.06 -14.19 -7.38
N THR A 13 2.32 -13.55 -6.47
CA THR A 13 2.71 -13.37 -5.08
C THR A 13 1.59 -13.83 -4.15
N MET A 14 1.99 -14.51 -3.08
CA MET A 14 1.10 -15.12 -2.12
C MET A 14 1.43 -14.64 -0.71
N VAL A 15 0.51 -14.84 0.24
CA VAL A 15 0.74 -14.53 1.66
C VAL A 15 2.02 -15.19 2.18
N THR A 16 2.37 -16.39 1.71
CA THR A 16 3.63 -17.07 2.04
C THR A 16 4.88 -16.28 1.67
N ASP A 17 4.81 -15.47 0.61
CA ASP A 17 5.96 -14.73 0.09
C ASP A 17 6.18 -13.41 0.84
N ALA A 18 5.23 -13.02 1.70
CA ALA A 18 5.23 -11.69 2.33
C ALA A 18 6.53 -11.38 3.06
N TYR A 19 7.13 -12.34 3.76
CA TYR A 19 8.37 -12.08 4.49
C TYR A 19 9.57 -11.85 3.56
N ASP A 20 9.69 -12.63 2.49
CA ASP A 20 10.79 -12.50 1.54
C ASP A 20 10.61 -11.27 0.63
N LEU A 21 9.37 -10.94 0.27
CA LEU A 21 9.03 -9.70 -0.43
C LEU A 21 9.35 -8.46 0.41
N LEU A 22 9.08 -8.50 1.72
CA LEU A 22 9.42 -7.41 2.62
C LEU A 22 10.94 -7.21 2.72
N LYS A 23 11.71 -8.30 2.87
CA LYS A 23 13.18 -8.23 2.87
C LYS A 23 13.72 -7.64 1.57
N TYR A 24 13.21 -8.10 0.43
CA TYR A 24 13.54 -7.56 -0.88
C TYR A 24 13.25 -6.05 -0.95
N ALA A 25 12.06 -5.62 -0.52
CA ALA A 25 11.69 -4.20 -0.60
C ALA A 25 12.57 -3.29 0.28
N VAL A 26 13.06 -3.80 1.42
CA VAL A 26 13.98 -3.05 2.29
C VAL A 26 15.40 -3.01 1.70
N SER A 27 15.84 -4.04 0.98
CA SER A 27 17.18 -4.08 0.38
C SER A 27 17.28 -3.35 -0.96
N GLU A 28 16.18 -3.26 -1.71
CA GLU A 28 16.19 -2.72 -3.05
C GLU A 28 15.96 -1.20 -3.09
N PRO A 29 16.91 -0.42 -3.66
CA PRO A 29 16.75 1.03 -3.81
C PRO A 29 15.51 1.42 -4.63
N GLU A 30 15.14 0.57 -5.60
CA GLU A 30 13.96 0.73 -6.44
C GLU A 30 12.63 0.49 -5.71
N CYS A 31 12.64 0.08 -4.44
CA CYS A 31 11.46 0.06 -3.58
C CYS A 31 11.44 1.18 -2.53
N GLY A 32 12.50 2.02 -2.50
CA GLY A 32 12.65 3.13 -1.57
C GLY A 32 11.68 4.29 -1.84
N PRO A 33 11.90 5.46 -1.21
CA PRO A 33 11.06 6.64 -1.40
C PRO A 33 10.99 7.04 -2.88
N GLN A 34 9.83 6.84 -3.50
CA GLN A 34 9.54 7.17 -4.90
C GLN A 34 8.44 8.22 -4.98
N GLY A 35 8.48 9.04 -6.04
CA GLY A 35 7.36 9.89 -6.42
C GLY A 35 6.26 9.06 -7.10
N ARG A 36 4.99 9.48 -6.96
CA ARG A 36 3.84 8.84 -7.62
C ARG A 36 3.97 8.69 -9.15
N GLU A 37 4.69 9.62 -9.80
CA GLU A 37 4.95 9.59 -11.25
C GLU A 37 5.91 8.44 -11.64
N GLU A 38 6.74 7.99 -10.69
CA GLU A 38 7.65 6.86 -10.89
C GLU A 38 6.95 5.52 -10.62
N LEU A 39 5.79 5.52 -9.94
CA LEU A 39 5.09 4.30 -9.54
C LEU A 39 4.61 3.48 -10.75
N GLU A 40 4.13 4.14 -11.80
CA GLU A 40 3.70 3.51 -13.06
C GLU A 40 4.84 2.72 -13.72
N PHE A 41 6.06 3.24 -13.63
CA PHE A 41 7.28 2.65 -14.21
C PHE A 41 8.15 1.94 -13.16
N SER A 42 7.67 1.82 -11.92
CA SER A 42 8.47 1.33 -10.81
C SER A 42 8.82 -0.13 -11.03
N ARG A 43 10.12 -0.44 -10.88
CA ARG A 43 10.61 -1.82 -10.94
C ARG A 43 10.43 -2.59 -9.65
N CYS A 44 10.02 -1.92 -8.56
CA CYS A 44 9.71 -2.60 -7.31
C CYS A 44 8.66 -3.69 -7.56
N LYS A 45 8.92 -4.90 -7.06
CA LYS A 45 7.98 -6.03 -7.13
C LYS A 45 6.67 -5.74 -6.39
N LEU A 46 6.70 -4.90 -5.35
CA LEU A 46 5.51 -4.54 -4.58
C LEU A 46 4.62 -3.49 -5.26
N SER A 47 5.09 -2.83 -6.32
CA SER A 47 4.29 -1.79 -6.98
C SER A 47 3.14 -2.41 -7.78
N LEU A 48 1.91 -1.97 -7.50
CA LEU A 48 0.79 -2.14 -8.42
C LEU A 48 1.00 -1.25 -9.66
N ARG A 49 1.13 -1.91 -10.80
CA ARG A 49 1.32 -1.29 -12.12
C ARG A 49 0.02 -1.29 -12.91
N ASN A 50 0.00 -0.51 -13.99
CA ASN A 50 -1.14 -0.42 -14.91
C ASN A 50 -2.44 0.03 -14.20
N LEU A 51 -2.32 0.85 -13.16
CA LEU A 51 -3.48 1.51 -12.59
C LEU A 51 -3.98 2.59 -13.58
N PRO A 52 -5.28 2.94 -13.53
CA PRO A 52 -5.78 4.10 -14.27
C PRO A 52 -4.95 5.35 -13.96
N ALA A 53 -4.65 6.15 -14.99
CA ALA A 53 -3.82 7.35 -14.87
C ALA A 53 -4.28 8.30 -13.74
N GLU A 54 -5.59 8.39 -13.53
CA GLU A 54 -6.17 9.20 -12.46
C GLU A 54 -5.72 8.78 -11.06
N ILE A 55 -5.42 7.50 -10.82
CA ILE A 55 -4.96 7.03 -9.52
C ILE A 55 -3.59 7.61 -9.18
N TYR A 56 -2.71 7.72 -10.19
CA TYR A 56 -1.39 8.33 -10.04
C TYR A 56 -1.44 9.85 -9.93
N SER A 57 -2.34 10.53 -10.65
CA SER A 57 -2.39 12.00 -10.67
C SER A 57 -3.17 12.64 -9.51
N ARG A 58 -3.98 11.87 -8.80
CA ARG A 58 -4.92 12.41 -7.80
C ARG A 58 -4.24 12.66 -6.46
N GLU A 59 -4.56 13.80 -5.86
CA GLU A 59 -4.23 14.14 -4.47
C GLU A 59 -5.32 13.56 -3.54
N TRP A 60 -5.10 12.33 -3.07
CA TRP A 60 -6.09 11.59 -2.30
C TRP A 60 -6.31 12.20 -0.90
N ASP A 61 -7.56 12.50 -0.56
CA ASP A 61 -7.94 12.82 0.83
C ASP A 61 -7.79 11.60 1.74
N ALA A 62 -8.24 10.44 1.24
CA ALA A 62 -8.28 9.19 1.97
C ALA A 62 -8.09 8.00 1.04
N ILE A 63 -7.45 6.95 1.56
CA ILE A 63 -7.25 5.66 0.92
C ILE A 63 -7.71 4.57 1.91
N MET A 64 -8.56 3.65 1.45
CA MET A 64 -9.03 2.49 2.23
C MET A 64 -8.50 1.21 1.61
N ILE A 65 -7.83 0.39 2.41
CA ILE A 65 -7.22 -0.87 2.00
C ILE A 65 -7.96 -2.02 2.68
N ASP A 66 -8.85 -2.67 1.94
CA ASP A 66 -9.69 -3.78 2.43
C ASP A 66 -9.59 -5.06 1.58
N ALA A 67 -8.79 -5.05 0.51
CA ALA A 67 -8.66 -6.19 -0.39
C ALA A 67 -7.24 -6.30 -0.97
N PRO A 68 -6.82 -7.49 -1.45
CA PRO A 68 -7.54 -8.77 -1.45
C PRO A 68 -7.56 -9.46 -0.07
N ARG A 69 -8.40 -10.48 0.07
CA ARG A 69 -8.73 -11.09 1.38
C ARG A 69 -7.59 -11.84 2.06
N GLY A 70 -6.65 -12.48 1.36
CA GLY A 70 -5.49 -13.14 2.00
C GLY A 70 -5.80 -14.18 3.09
N TYR A 71 -6.89 -14.96 2.99
CA TYR A 71 -7.33 -15.85 4.08
C TYR A 71 -6.56 -17.19 4.19
N PHE A 72 -5.78 -17.55 3.17
CA PHE A 72 -4.96 -18.76 3.17
C PHE A 72 -3.56 -18.47 2.59
N PRO A 73 -2.54 -19.29 2.88
CA PRO A 73 -1.16 -18.99 2.56
C PRO A 73 -0.92 -18.72 1.06
N GLU A 74 -1.59 -19.46 0.18
CA GLU A 74 -1.47 -19.35 -1.29
C GLU A 74 -2.39 -18.28 -1.91
N ALA A 75 -3.13 -17.53 -1.09
CA ALA A 75 -3.99 -16.46 -1.56
C ALA A 75 -3.17 -15.19 -1.81
N PRO A 76 -3.62 -14.30 -2.72
CA PRO A 76 -3.05 -12.96 -2.80
C PRO A 76 -3.34 -12.20 -1.50
N GLY A 77 -2.29 -11.61 -0.92
CA GLY A 77 -2.37 -10.75 0.26
C GLY A 77 -2.34 -9.26 -0.08
N ARG A 78 -2.42 -8.39 0.92
CA ARG A 78 -2.47 -6.91 0.75
C ARG A 78 -1.09 -6.24 0.61
N MET A 79 -0.02 -7.01 0.42
CA MET A 79 1.35 -6.49 0.33
C MET A 79 1.49 -5.36 -0.70
N HIS A 80 0.98 -5.58 -1.92
CA HIS A 80 1.06 -4.62 -3.02
C HIS A 80 0.17 -3.40 -2.76
N ALA A 81 -1.07 -3.62 -2.30
CA ALA A 81 -2.00 -2.55 -2.00
C ALA A 81 -1.48 -1.60 -0.91
N ILE A 82 -0.90 -2.14 0.16
CA ILE A 82 -0.30 -1.35 1.26
C ILE A 82 0.90 -0.55 0.74
N TYR A 83 1.83 -1.20 0.03
CA TYR A 83 3.00 -0.54 -0.53
C TYR A 83 2.62 0.61 -1.48
N THR A 84 1.78 0.33 -2.48
CA THR A 84 1.34 1.34 -3.46
C THR A 84 0.61 2.49 -2.80
N SER A 85 -0.28 2.21 -1.84
CA SER A 85 -1.02 3.26 -1.12
C SER A 85 -0.07 4.15 -0.32
N ALA A 86 0.97 3.58 0.29
CA ALA A 86 2.00 4.35 0.98
C ALA A 86 2.74 5.29 0.02
N VAL A 87 3.19 4.80 -1.14
CA VAL A 87 3.86 5.65 -2.14
C VAL A 87 2.96 6.79 -2.61
N LEU A 88 1.68 6.52 -2.89
CA LEU A 88 0.71 7.54 -3.27
C LEU A 88 0.52 8.60 -2.16
N ALA A 89 0.36 8.16 -0.91
CA ALA A 89 0.15 9.05 0.23
C ALA A 89 1.36 9.92 0.53
N PHE A 90 2.58 9.36 0.55
CA PHE A 90 3.82 10.12 0.80
C PHE A 90 4.21 11.04 -0.38
N SER A 91 3.70 10.77 -1.57
CA SER A 91 3.91 11.64 -2.74
C SER A 91 2.92 12.81 -2.82
N SER A 92 1.91 12.84 -1.95
CA SER A 92 0.85 13.83 -2.01
C SER A 92 1.33 15.20 -1.53
N ALA A 93 0.84 16.27 -2.18
CA ALA A 93 1.06 17.65 -1.76
C ALA A 93 0.13 18.07 -0.60
N ARG A 94 -0.72 17.16 -0.09
CA ARG A 94 -1.66 17.40 1.01
C ARG A 94 -1.64 16.22 1.99
N PRO A 95 -2.10 16.41 3.24
CA PRO A 95 -2.27 15.29 4.15
C PRO A 95 -3.21 14.23 3.57
N THR A 96 -2.81 12.96 3.65
CA THR A 96 -3.59 11.81 3.18
C THR A 96 -3.91 10.88 4.34
N HIS A 97 -5.19 10.53 4.50
CA HIS A 97 -5.62 9.53 5.48
C HIS A 97 -5.52 8.12 4.87
N VAL A 98 -4.86 7.18 5.55
CA VAL A 98 -4.79 5.78 5.08
C VAL A 98 -5.41 4.87 6.11
N PHE A 99 -6.37 4.06 5.69
CA PHE A 99 -7.06 3.09 6.52
C PHE A 99 -6.72 1.68 6.05
N VAL A 100 -6.23 0.84 6.97
CA VAL A 100 -5.90 -0.56 6.67
C VAL A 100 -6.75 -1.46 7.54
N HIS A 101 -7.51 -2.35 6.91
CA HIS A 101 -8.35 -3.32 7.59
C HIS A 101 -7.66 -4.67 7.76
N ASP A 102 -8.16 -5.50 8.68
CA ASP A 102 -7.63 -6.82 9.05
C ASP A 102 -6.16 -6.80 9.56
N VAL A 103 -5.73 -5.72 10.21
CA VAL A 103 -4.37 -5.57 10.77
C VAL A 103 -4.07 -6.51 11.95
N ASN A 104 -5.05 -7.27 12.43
CA ASN A 104 -4.83 -8.37 13.37
C ASN A 104 -4.10 -9.57 12.74
N ARG A 105 -3.83 -9.53 11.42
CA ARG A 105 -3.00 -10.51 10.72
C ARG A 105 -1.60 -10.00 10.49
N SER A 106 -0.64 -10.92 10.52
CA SER A 106 0.79 -10.61 10.47
C SER A 106 1.22 -9.85 9.22
N VAL A 107 0.63 -10.15 8.05
CA VAL A 107 0.99 -9.45 6.80
C VAL A 107 0.57 -7.98 6.86
N GLU A 108 -0.71 -7.73 7.11
CA GLU A 108 -1.24 -6.36 7.20
C GLU A 108 -0.58 -5.55 8.31
N ASP A 109 -0.34 -6.15 9.49
CA ASP A 109 0.37 -5.51 10.60
C ASP A 109 1.78 -5.06 10.20
N ILE A 110 2.62 -6.00 9.74
CA ILE A 110 4.03 -5.74 9.46
C ILE A 110 4.17 -4.78 8.27
N TYR A 111 3.39 -4.97 7.20
CA TYR A 111 3.44 -4.09 6.03
C TYR A 111 2.94 -2.67 6.35
N SER A 112 1.89 -2.53 7.16
CA SER A 112 1.41 -1.20 7.56
C SER A 112 2.44 -0.47 8.40
N ASN A 113 3.03 -1.13 9.40
CA ASN A 113 4.10 -0.55 10.20
C ASN A 113 5.32 -0.16 9.36
N THR A 114 5.70 -1.01 8.40
CA THR A 114 6.87 -0.77 7.56
C THR A 114 6.67 0.38 6.57
N PHE A 115 5.56 0.39 5.84
CA PHE A 115 5.37 1.31 4.72
C PHE A 115 4.61 2.58 5.07
N LEU A 116 3.72 2.56 6.08
CA LEU A 116 2.97 3.75 6.51
C LEU A 116 3.63 4.46 7.71
N CYS A 117 4.63 3.82 8.33
CA CYS A 117 5.33 4.27 9.54
C CYS A 117 4.42 4.40 10.77
N THR A 118 4.73 3.67 11.84
CA THR A 118 3.94 3.69 13.08
C THR A 118 3.82 5.08 13.71
N HIS A 119 4.77 5.99 13.45
CA HIS A 119 4.68 7.39 13.92
C HIS A 119 3.49 8.15 13.32
N ASN A 120 3.00 7.72 12.15
CA ASN A 120 1.83 8.31 11.49
C ASN A 120 0.51 7.65 11.93
N LEU A 121 0.54 6.63 12.78
CA LEU A 121 -0.66 5.95 13.29
C LEU A 121 -1.42 6.87 14.24
N VAL A 122 -2.66 7.21 13.90
CA VAL A 122 -3.53 8.09 14.68
C VAL A 122 -4.45 7.30 15.60
N ALA A 123 -5.03 6.21 15.09
CA ALA A 123 -5.97 5.39 15.84
C ALA A 123 -5.95 3.94 15.38
N ALA A 124 -6.22 3.04 16.32
CA ALA A 124 -6.50 1.63 16.07
C ALA A 124 -7.84 1.29 16.70
N HIS A 125 -8.79 0.81 15.89
CA HIS A 125 -10.12 0.39 16.36
C HIS A 125 -10.41 -1.04 15.88
N GLY A 126 -10.32 -2.00 16.80
CA GLY A 126 -10.43 -3.42 16.44
C GLY A 126 -9.33 -3.81 15.44
N SER A 127 -9.72 -4.35 14.29
CA SER A 127 -8.82 -4.75 13.19
C SER A 127 -8.57 -3.63 12.17
N LEU A 128 -9.02 -2.39 12.42
CA LEU A 128 -8.85 -1.25 11.53
C LEU A 128 -7.82 -0.28 12.11
N TRP A 129 -6.78 0.03 11.34
CA TRP A 129 -5.81 1.07 11.65
C TRP A 129 -6.00 2.29 10.76
N HIS A 130 -5.81 3.48 11.34
CA HIS A 130 -5.88 4.77 10.67
C HIS A 130 -4.56 5.52 10.82
N PHE A 131 -3.95 5.85 9.68
CA PHE A 131 -2.75 6.67 9.56
C PHE A 131 -3.07 8.03 8.96
N THR A 132 -2.32 9.06 9.34
CA THR A 132 -2.31 10.35 8.64
C THR A 132 -0.91 10.62 8.12
N ILE A 133 -0.76 10.58 6.81
CA ILE A 133 0.52 10.80 6.13
C ILE A 133 0.67 12.29 5.85
N PRO A 134 1.76 12.94 6.31
CA PRO A 134 1.98 14.36 6.06
C PRO A 134 2.26 14.61 4.56
N PRO A 135 1.98 15.82 4.06
CA PRO A 135 2.31 16.18 2.69
C PRO A 135 3.82 16.10 2.45
N LYS A 136 4.19 15.80 1.20
CA LYS A 136 5.55 15.92 0.71
C LYS A 136 6.05 17.37 0.97
N PRO A 137 7.26 17.55 1.54
CA PRO A 137 7.85 18.86 1.73
C PRO A 137 8.02 19.65 0.43
#